data_AF-L9VVJ6-F1
#
_entry.id   AF-L9VVJ6-F1
#
_cell.length_a   1.000
_cell.length_b   1.000
_cell.length_c   1.000
_cell.angle_alpha   90.00
_cell.angle_beta   90.00
_cell.angle_gamma   90.00
#
_symmetry.space_group_name_H-M   'P 1'
#
loop_
_entity.id
_entity.type
_entity.pdbx_description
1 polymer ?
#
loop_
_entity_poly.entity_id
_entity_poly.type
_entity_poly.pdbx_seq_one_letter_code
_entity_poly.pdbx_strand_id
1 'polypeptide(L)'
;MDDRISRRRLLSTAAAGSLTVGVAGCLDEFGSESSDDDEAPSDAGSGPENGNDDPSNGDETYATACEAGTGFLETTFDGEFEAASEYYPHEHLAEHDREYFVEYLEDRFADAVEDYDLTAANCAESADDHDVIEAADGELDAEVTDGEWLTYELDLEADEEAVSELIDVLALEIEGTWYAGVVDVSVSDTEVTVKIAEDDQLVDADASGEDAEVVVSVVDENGEIVPGATVIATGGSAQLEGVLDAETGAVPDDLEGTYDDLEDHQAVLNFDGRQSLRDEQDIGTVELDVLPPSDSYYIDEQPNPEIRIVRN
;
A
#
# COMPACT_ATOMS: atom_id res chain seq x y z
N MET A 1 21.49 29.77 -15.66
CA MET A 1 21.95 29.06 -14.45
C MET A 1 20.68 28.52 -13.89
N ASP A 2 20.32 27.40 -14.51
CA ASP A 2 19.00 26.81 -14.56
C ASP A 2 19.07 25.58 -13.68
N ASP A 3 18.50 25.65 -12.48
CA ASP A 3 18.22 24.45 -11.70
C ASP A 3 16.86 23.92 -12.13
N ARG A 4 16.89 23.10 -13.18
CA ARG A 4 15.86 22.10 -13.45
C ARG A 4 16.25 20.86 -12.65
N ILE A 5 15.84 20.78 -11.39
CA ILE A 5 15.97 19.56 -10.62
C ILE A 5 14.78 18.67 -10.97
N SER A 6 15.14 17.66 -11.75
CA SER A 6 14.45 16.40 -12.05
C SER A 6 13.37 15.98 -11.04
N ARG A 7 12.10 16.26 -11.36
CA ARG A 7 10.96 15.43 -10.95
C ARG A 7 10.64 14.55 -12.15
N ARG A 8 11.06 13.29 -12.11
CA ARG A 8 10.78 12.31 -13.16
C ARG A 8 10.76 10.92 -12.52
N ARG A 9 9.65 10.23 -12.78
CA ARG A 9 9.26 8.85 -12.44
C ARG A 9 8.50 8.72 -11.13
N LEU A 10 7.16 8.67 -11.23
CA LEU A 10 6.31 8.04 -10.22
C LEU A 10 5.25 7.07 -10.78
N LEU A 11 5.29 6.69 -12.07
CA LEU A 11 4.53 5.53 -12.59
C LEU A 11 5.39 4.55 -13.40
N SER A 12 6.67 4.48 -13.09
CA SER A 12 7.56 3.45 -13.62
C SER A 12 8.12 2.66 -12.45
N THR A 13 7.48 1.54 -12.09
CA THR A 13 8.08 0.20 -12.07
C THR A 13 7.01 -0.81 -11.69
N ALA A 14 6.72 -1.72 -12.61
CA ALA A 14 6.01 -2.95 -12.33
C ALA A 14 6.71 -3.74 -11.21
N ALA A 15 5.99 -4.01 -10.13
CA ALA A 15 6.24 -5.14 -9.26
C ALA A 15 4.94 -5.94 -9.22
N ALA A 16 5.00 -7.17 -9.74
CA ALA A 16 3.90 -8.12 -9.69
C ALA A 16 3.58 -8.46 -8.23
N GLY A 17 2.63 -7.74 -7.64
CA GLY A 17 1.94 -8.16 -6.42
C GLY A 17 0.90 -9.19 -6.81
N SER A 18 1.30 -10.47 -6.82
CA SER A 18 0.37 -11.58 -6.96
C SER A 18 -0.72 -11.44 -5.89
N LEU A 19 -1.98 -11.46 -6.31
CA LEU A 19 -3.14 -11.59 -5.44
C LEU A 19 -3.08 -13.00 -4.80
N THR A 20 -2.26 -13.14 -3.75
CA THR A 20 -2.10 -14.43 -3.06
C THR A 20 -3.27 -14.60 -2.11
N VAL A 21 -4.35 -15.21 -2.61
CA VAL A 21 -5.45 -15.66 -1.77
C VAL A 21 -4.93 -16.75 -0.85
N GLY A 22 -4.76 -16.40 0.43
CA GLY A 22 -4.32 -17.32 1.47
C GLY A 22 -5.44 -18.27 1.83
N VAL A 23 -5.57 -19.39 1.11
CA VAL A 23 -6.52 -20.46 1.46
C VAL A 23 -6.13 -21.07 2.81
N ALA A 24 -6.76 -20.60 3.88
CA ALA A 24 -6.68 -21.19 5.21
C ALA A 24 -7.48 -22.51 5.20
N GLY A 25 -6.81 -23.60 4.86
CA GLY A 25 -7.42 -24.92 4.69
C GLY A 25 -8.13 -25.46 5.94
N CYS A 26 -9.29 -26.07 5.70
CA CYS A 26 -9.83 -27.16 6.52
C CYS A 26 -9.94 -28.41 5.64
N LEU A 27 -8.88 -29.22 5.66
CA LEU A 27 -8.91 -30.61 5.17
C LEU A 27 -9.83 -31.43 6.09
N ASP A 28 -11.05 -31.70 5.65
CA ASP A 28 -11.87 -32.78 6.22
C ASP A 28 -11.99 -33.95 5.24
N GLU A 29 -11.32 -35.02 5.65
CA GLU A 29 -11.33 -36.38 5.14
C GLU A 29 -12.68 -37.05 5.39
N PHE A 30 -13.44 -37.45 4.35
CA PHE A 30 -14.35 -38.62 4.27
C PHE A 30 -14.83 -38.68 2.80
N GLY A 31 -14.99 -39.78 2.05
CA GLY A 31 -15.16 -41.18 2.36
C GLY A 31 -16.19 -41.79 1.38
N SER A 32 -15.71 -42.40 0.29
CA SER A 32 -16.16 -43.66 -0.34
C SER A 32 -17.64 -43.90 -0.79
N GLU A 33 -17.75 -44.50 -2.01
CA GLU A 33 -18.82 -45.37 -2.57
C GLU A 33 -20.14 -44.70 -3.01
N SER A 34 -20.88 -45.04 -4.08
CA SER A 34 -20.75 -45.86 -5.31
C SER A 34 -22.10 -45.79 -6.05
N SER A 35 -22.07 -46.03 -7.38
CA SER A 35 -23.14 -46.60 -8.23
C SER A 35 -24.20 -45.70 -8.89
N ASP A 36 -24.10 -45.67 -10.23
CA ASP A 36 -25.11 -45.98 -11.26
C ASP A 36 -26.55 -45.43 -11.11
N ASP A 37 -27.02 -44.66 -12.09
CA ASP A 37 -28.03 -45.12 -13.06
C ASP A 37 -28.38 -44.04 -14.11
N ASP A 38 -28.59 -44.53 -15.34
CA ASP A 38 -29.06 -43.85 -16.54
C ASP A 38 -30.40 -43.10 -16.39
N GLU A 39 -30.62 -42.02 -17.15
CA GLU A 39 -31.64 -41.93 -18.22
C GLU A 39 -31.80 -40.46 -18.70
N ALA A 40 -31.60 -40.26 -20.01
CA ALA A 40 -32.04 -39.09 -20.76
C ALA A 40 -33.43 -39.36 -21.39
N PRO A 41 -34.01 -38.47 -22.21
CA PRO A 41 -34.29 -37.03 -22.05
C PRO A 41 -35.77 -36.71 -22.34
N SER A 42 -36.24 -35.52 -21.97
CA SER A 42 -37.37 -34.73 -22.53
C SER A 42 -37.74 -33.67 -21.48
N ASP A 43 -38.16 -32.45 -21.78
CA ASP A 43 -39.09 -32.05 -22.81
C ASP A 43 -39.00 -30.53 -23.00
N ALA A 44 -39.44 -30.09 -24.17
CA ALA A 44 -39.44 -28.73 -24.65
C ALA A 44 -40.44 -27.81 -23.93
N GLY A 45 -40.04 -26.55 -23.74
CA GLY A 45 -40.92 -25.44 -23.36
C GLY A 45 -40.17 -24.10 -23.44
N SER A 46 -40.06 -23.49 -24.62
CA SER A 46 -40.90 -22.37 -25.10
C SER A 46 -40.65 -21.00 -24.44
N GLY A 47 -39.68 -20.24 -25.00
CA GLY A 47 -39.70 -18.78 -25.28
C GLY A 47 -39.84 -17.76 -24.12
N PRO A 48 -39.52 -16.46 -24.32
CA PRO A 48 -39.09 -15.79 -25.56
C PRO A 48 -37.59 -15.43 -25.56
N GLU A 49 -37.00 -15.39 -26.75
CA GLU A 49 -35.67 -14.82 -26.96
C GLU A 49 -35.73 -13.32 -26.63
N ASN A 50 -35.03 -12.95 -25.56
CA ASN A 50 -34.69 -11.58 -25.22
C ASN A 50 -33.92 -10.94 -26.36
N GLY A 51 -34.06 -9.62 -26.47
CA GLY A 51 -33.44 -8.82 -27.51
C GLY A 51 -31.94 -9.08 -27.59
N ASN A 52 -31.45 -9.05 -28.82
CA ASN A 52 -30.08 -8.65 -29.08
C ASN A 52 -29.88 -7.25 -28.49
N ASP A 53 -29.39 -7.17 -27.26
CA ASP A 53 -28.66 -6.00 -26.80
C ASP A 53 -27.23 -6.19 -27.33
N ASP A 54 -27.06 -5.64 -28.53
CA ASP A 54 -25.79 -5.35 -29.17
C ASP A 54 -25.14 -4.23 -28.34
N PRO A 55 -24.04 -4.45 -27.60
CA PRO A 55 -23.41 -3.43 -26.78
C PRO A 55 -22.51 -2.56 -27.67
N SER A 56 -23.09 -1.98 -28.72
CA SER A 56 -22.37 -1.06 -29.59
C SER A 56 -23.14 0.24 -29.77
N ASN A 57 -22.63 1.26 -29.10
CA ASN A 57 -22.93 2.69 -29.22
C ASN A 57 -24.08 3.23 -28.35
N GLY A 58 -23.80 3.41 -27.07
CA GLY A 58 -24.34 4.51 -26.28
C GLY A 58 -23.19 5.15 -25.53
N ASP A 59 -23.07 6.49 -25.55
CA ASP A 59 -22.31 7.23 -24.54
C ASP A 59 -22.90 6.89 -23.17
N GLU A 60 -22.46 5.81 -22.54
CA GLU A 60 -22.82 5.50 -21.17
C GLU A 60 -21.91 6.34 -20.27
N THR A 61 -22.29 7.61 -20.09
CA THR A 61 -21.73 8.44 -19.04
C THR A 61 -22.20 7.88 -17.70
N TYR A 62 -21.31 7.23 -16.96
CA TYR A 62 -21.59 6.74 -15.61
C TYR A 62 -21.94 7.93 -14.71
N ALA A 63 -23.07 7.85 -13.99
CA ALA A 63 -23.61 9.00 -13.27
C ALA A 63 -22.94 9.21 -11.91
N THR A 64 -22.20 8.23 -11.40
CA THR A 64 -21.48 8.31 -10.12
C THR A 64 -20.15 7.53 -10.15
N ALA A 65 -19.24 7.87 -9.24
CA ALA A 65 -17.99 7.16 -9.01
C ALA A 65 -18.20 5.65 -8.77
N CYS A 66 -19.17 5.28 -7.92
CA CYS A 66 -19.47 3.86 -7.67
C CYS A 66 -20.03 3.14 -8.91
N GLU A 67 -20.82 3.81 -9.76
CA GLU A 67 -21.30 3.16 -11.00
C GLU A 67 -20.13 2.86 -11.96
N ALA A 68 -19.19 3.80 -12.10
CA ALA A 68 -17.98 3.56 -12.90
C ALA A 68 -17.12 2.45 -12.30
N GLY A 69 -16.93 2.44 -10.98
CA GLY A 69 -16.14 1.41 -10.29
C GLY A 69 -16.76 0.01 -10.35
N THR A 70 -18.07 -0.12 -10.12
CA THR A 70 -18.79 -1.39 -10.29
C THR A 70 -18.67 -1.90 -11.72
N GLY A 71 -18.92 -1.05 -12.72
CA GLY A 71 -18.84 -1.46 -14.11
C GLY A 71 -17.41 -1.89 -14.50
N PHE A 72 -16.39 -1.17 -14.02
CA PHE A 72 -14.99 -1.56 -14.21
C PHE A 72 -14.71 -2.95 -13.61
N LEU A 73 -15.10 -3.20 -12.36
CA LEU A 73 -14.85 -4.46 -11.65
C LEU A 73 -15.61 -5.63 -12.29
N GLU A 74 -16.90 -5.48 -12.60
CA GLU A 74 -17.70 -6.53 -13.26
C GLU A 74 -17.10 -6.89 -14.62
N THR A 75 -16.79 -5.90 -15.44
CA THR A 75 -16.19 -6.13 -16.77
C THR A 75 -14.81 -6.77 -16.67
N THR A 76 -14.02 -6.42 -15.65
CA THR A 76 -12.70 -7.01 -15.39
C THR A 76 -12.84 -8.48 -14.99
N PHE A 77 -13.74 -8.81 -14.07
CA PHE A 77 -13.97 -10.17 -13.60
C PHE A 77 -14.70 -11.08 -14.61
N ASP A 78 -15.41 -10.51 -15.58
CA ASP A 78 -15.89 -11.23 -16.76
C ASP A 78 -14.76 -11.60 -17.76
N GLY A 79 -13.52 -11.16 -17.49
CA GLY A 79 -12.35 -11.39 -18.35
C GLY A 79 -12.35 -10.51 -19.61
N GLU A 80 -13.21 -9.50 -19.68
CA GLU A 80 -13.33 -8.58 -20.81
C GLU A 80 -12.38 -7.39 -20.66
N PHE A 81 -11.08 -7.63 -20.49
CA PHE A 81 -10.08 -6.60 -20.19
C PHE A 81 -10.02 -5.45 -21.21
N GLU A 82 -10.25 -5.74 -22.49
CA GLU A 82 -10.35 -4.71 -23.54
C GLU A 82 -11.54 -3.78 -23.29
N ALA A 83 -12.69 -4.29 -22.82
CA ALA A 83 -13.85 -3.48 -22.46
C ALA A 83 -13.64 -2.77 -21.11
N ALA A 84 -13.04 -3.45 -20.12
CA ALA A 84 -12.71 -2.85 -18.84
C ALA A 84 -11.77 -1.63 -18.98
N SER A 85 -10.88 -1.64 -19.99
CA SER A 85 -10.00 -0.50 -20.29
C SER A 85 -10.73 0.78 -20.70
N GLU A 86 -12.01 0.70 -21.09
CA GLU A 86 -12.83 1.86 -21.46
C GLU A 86 -13.28 2.67 -20.25
N TYR A 87 -13.27 2.08 -19.05
CA TYR A 87 -13.52 2.78 -17.80
C TYR A 87 -12.31 3.60 -17.34
N TYR A 88 -11.12 3.33 -17.86
CA TYR A 88 -9.91 4.04 -17.48
C TYR A 88 -9.65 5.23 -18.45
N PRO A 89 -9.19 6.40 -17.97
CA PRO A 89 -9.07 7.62 -18.78
C PRO A 89 -7.81 7.60 -19.67
N HIS A 90 -7.58 6.50 -20.40
CA HIS A 90 -6.39 6.26 -21.21
C HIS A 90 -6.18 7.30 -22.31
N GLU A 91 -7.26 7.93 -22.80
CA GLU A 91 -7.18 9.01 -23.79
C GLU A 91 -6.57 10.31 -23.23
N HIS A 92 -6.56 10.45 -21.91
CA HIS A 92 -6.02 11.60 -21.20
C HIS A 92 -4.60 11.34 -20.65
N LEU A 93 -4.06 10.14 -20.76
CA LEU A 93 -2.72 9.84 -20.26
C LEU A 93 -1.64 10.29 -21.25
N ALA A 94 -0.60 10.95 -20.74
CA ALA A 94 0.50 11.44 -21.56
C ALA A 94 1.50 10.34 -21.95
N GLU A 95 1.65 9.29 -21.14
CA GLU A 95 2.73 8.29 -21.26
C GLU A 95 2.26 6.87 -21.63
N HIS A 96 1.01 6.51 -21.31
CA HIS A 96 0.48 5.15 -21.47
C HIS A 96 -0.74 5.13 -22.38
N ASP A 97 -0.81 4.14 -23.27
CA ASP A 97 -1.96 3.94 -24.15
C ASP A 97 -2.86 2.79 -23.65
N ARG A 98 -3.99 2.61 -24.33
CA ARG A 98 -4.99 1.57 -24.01
C ARG A 98 -4.37 0.16 -23.98
N GLU A 99 -3.46 -0.13 -24.92
CA GLU A 99 -2.83 -1.45 -25.04
C GLU A 99 -2.01 -1.79 -23.79
N TYR A 100 -1.23 -0.82 -23.29
CA TYR A 100 -0.51 -0.97 -22.04
C TYR A 100 -1.44 -1.27 -20.85
N PHE A 101 -2.58 -0.57 -20.76
CA PHE A 101 -3.51 -0.78 -19.65
C PHE A 101 -4.23 -2.14 -19.73
N VAL A 102 -4.58 -2.60 -20.94
CA VAL A 102 -5.15 -3.95 -21.13
C VAL A 102 -4.16 -5.02 -20.69
N GLU A 103 -2.89 -4.93 -21.13
CA GLU A 103 -1.84 -5.87 -20.69
C GLU A 103 -1.67 -5.85 -19.17
N TYR A 104 -1.74 -4.67 -18.55
CA TYR A 104 -1.70 -4.53 -17.09
C TYR A 104 -2.87 -5.24 -16.38
N LEU A 105 -4.10 -5.07 -16.88
CA LEU A 105 -5.26 -5.75 -16.31
C LEU A 105 -5.17 -7.27 -16.48
N GLU A 106 -4.76 -7.73 -17.66
CA GLU A 106 -4.52 -9.15 -17.94
C GLU A 106 -3.50 -9.72 -16.96
N ASP A 107 -2.32 -9.11 -16.83
CA ASP A 107 -1.28 -9.59 -15.93
C ASP A 107 -1.71 -9.56 -14.45
N ARG A 108 -2.54 -8.57 -14.05
CA ARG A 108 -2.97 -8.41 -12.65
C ARG A 108 -4.10 -9.35 -12.26
N PHE A 109 -5.07 -9.55 -13.15
CA PHE A 109 -6.32 -10.24 -12.84
C PHE A 109 -6.45 -11.62 -13.48
N ALA A 110 -5.56 -12.03 -14.40
CA ALA A 110 -5.66 -13.33 -15.08
C ALA A 110 -5.90 -14.50 -14.12
N ASP A 111 -5.08 -14.63 -13.07
CA ASP A 111 -5.23 -15.72 -12.10
C ASP A 111 -6.57 -15.61 -11.34
N ALA A 112 -6.96 -14.38 -10.95
CA ALA A 112 -8.19 -14.16 -10.19
C ALA A 112 -9.45 -14.47 -10.99
N VAL A 113 -9.50 -14.10 -12.27
CA VAL A 113 -10.68 -14.35 -13.13
C VAL A 113 -10.73 -15.79 -13.64
N GLU A 114 -9.62 -16.51 -13.62
CA GLU A 114 -9.61 -17.96 -13.91
C GLU A 114 -10.12 -18.78 -12.72
N ASP A 115 -9.82 -18.32 -11.49
CA ASP A 115 -10.12 -19.06 -10.26
C ASP A 115 -11.45 -18.67 -9.60
N TYR A 116 -11.97 -17.45 -9.84
CA TYR A 116 -13.14 -16.91 -9.15
C TYR A 116 -14.16 -16.29 -10.11
N ASP A 117 -15.44 -16.57 -9.85
CA ASP A 117 -16.58 -15.86 -10.43
C ASP A 117 -16.99 -14.71 -9.49
N LEU A 118 -17.05 -13.48 -9.99
CA LEU A 118 -17.58 -12.34 -9.24
C LEU A 118 -19.11 -12.40 -9.20
N THR A 119 -19.68 -12.48 -8.01
CA THR A 119 -21.14 -12.56 -7.80
C THR A 119 -21.75 -11.24 -7.35
N ALA A 120 -20.98 -10.37 -6.70
CA ALA A 120 -21.37 -9.00 -6.39
C ALA A 120 -20.15 -8.10 -6.15
N ALA A 121 -20.23 -6.84 -6.56
CA ALA A 121 -19.29 -5.78 -6.20
C ALA A 121 -20.04 -4.65 -5.48
N ASN A 122 -19.86 -4.57 -4.16
CA ASN A 122 -20.57 -3.60 -3.32
C ASN A 122 -19.64 -2.43 -2.98
N CYS A 123 -19.94 -1.23 -3.48
CA CYS A 123 -19.26 0.01 -3.10
C CYS A 123 -19.55 0.29 -1.61
N ALA A 124 -18.63 -0.09 -0.72
CA ALA A 124 -18.85 -0.14 0.72
C ALA A 124 -18.54 1.22 1.38
N GLU A 125 -17.47 1.85 0.96
CA GLU A 125 -17.04 3.18 1.42
C GLU A 125 -16.58 4.03 0.24
N SER A 126 -16.90 5.32 0.28
CA SER A 126 -16.30 6.31 -0.59
C SER A 126 -15.76 7.47 0.24
N ALA A 127 -14.55 7.90 -0.11
CA ALA A 127 -13.91 9.06 0.48
C ALA A 127 -13.60 10.06 -0.63
N ASP A 128 -14.19 11.25 -0.52
CA ASP A 128 -13.75 12.40 -1.30
C ASP A 128 -12.32 12.73 -0.88
N ASP A 129 -11.38 12.70 -1.82
CA ASP A 129 -9.97 12.94 -1.52
C ASP A 129 -9.41 14.01 -2.46
N HIS A 130 -9.09 15.16 -1.87
CA HIS A 130 -8.50 16.27 -2.62
C HIS A 130 -7.09 15.92 -3.12
N ASP A 131 -6.39 15.00 -2.45
CA ASP A 131 -5.03 14.61 -2.80
C ASP A 131 -5.03 13.73 -4.07
N VAL A 132 -6.14 13.05 -4.36
CA VAL A 132 -6.37 12.33 -5.64
C VAL A 132 -6.39 13.30 -6.82
N ILE A 133 -7.10 14.42 -6.68
CA ILE A 133 -7.21 15.41 -7.75
C ILE A 133 -5.83 16.03 -8.03
N GLU A 134 -5.07 16.35 -6.97
CA GLU A 134 -3.71 16.87 -7.12
C GLU A 134 -2.74 15.85 -7.75
N ALA A 135 -2.86 14.57 -7.39
CA ALA A 135 -2.06 13.51 -8.00
C ALA A 135 -2.39 13.32 -9.49
N ALA A 136 -3.67 13.42 -9.85
CA ALA A 136 -4.13 13.23 -11.22
C ALA A 136 -3.79 14.39 -12.16
N ASP A 137 -3.79 15.65 -11.68
CA ASP A 137 -3.45 16.87 -12.46
C ASP A 137 -2.00 16.85 -13.01
N GLY A 138 -1.11 16.06 -12.40
CA GLY A 138 0.26 15.88 -12.88
C GLY A 138 0.43 14.92 -14.06
N GLU A 139 -0.49 13.98 -14.22
CA GLU A 139 -0.35 12.80 -15.07
C GLU A 139 -1.35 12.79 -16.25
N LEU A 140 -2.51 13.43 -16.07
CA LEU A 140 -3.54 13.55 -17.09
C LEU A 140 -3.42 14.87 -17.86
N ASP A 141 -3.53 14.81 -19.18
CA ASP A 141 -3.73 15.97 -20.06
C ASP A 141 -5.22 16.36 -20.09
N ALA A 142 -5.85 16.45 -18.92
CA ALA A 142 -7.25 16.80 -18.73
C ALA A 142 -7.50 17.43 -17.36
N GLU A 143 -8.55 18.27 -17.27
CA GLU A 143 -8.99 18.83 -16.00
C GLU A 143 -9.84 17.80 -15.25
N VAL A 144 -9.35 17.33 -14.10
CA VAL A 144 -10.12 16.49 -13.18
C VAL A 144 -11.00 17.39 -12.32
N THR A 145 -12.31 17.19 -12.37
CA THR A 145 -13.28 18.00 -11.64
C THR A 145 -13.65 17.44 -10.28
N ASP A 146 -13.49 16.13 -10.09
CA ASP A 146 -13.75 15.42 -8.84
C ASP A 146 -12.95 14.10 -8.78
N GLY A 147 -12.78 13.55 -7.58
CA GLY A 147 -12.02 12.32 -7.36
C GLY A 147 -12.43 11.61 -6.07
N GLU A 148 -12.72 10.32 -6.17
CA GLU A 148 -13.13 9.49 -5.04
C GLU A 148 -12.27 8.23 -4.94
N TRP A 149 -11.86 7.91 -3.71
CA TRP A 149 -11.37 6.59 -3.34
C TRP A 149 -12.54 5.72 -2.94
N LEU A 150 -12.68 4.58 -3.62
CA LEU A 150 -13.77 3.64 -3.40
C LEU A 150 -13.23 2.33 -2.87
N THR A 151 -13.73 1.89 -1.72
CA THR A 151 -13.47 0.53 -1.22
C THR A 151 -14.68 -0.34 -1.53
N TYR A 152 -14.43 -1.44 -2.25
CA TYR A 152 -15.43 -2.43 -2.62
C TYR A 152 -15.31 -3.69 -1.78
N GLU A 153 -16.46 -4.21 -1.35
CA GLU A 153 -16.60 -5.60 -0.88
C GLU A 153 -17.04 -6.46 -2.07
N LEU A 154 -16.14 -7.33 -2.52
CA LEU A 154 -16.36 -8.30 -3.57
C LEU A 154 -16.86 -9.60 -2.98
N ASP A 155 -17.96 -10.13 -3.49
CA ASP A 155 -18.39 -11.50 -3.22
C ASP A 155 -17.96 -12.39 -4.40
N LEU A 156 -17.01 -13.27 -4.14
CA LEU A 156 -16.38 -14.18 -5.10
C LEU A 156 -16.83 -15.63 -4.84
N GLU A 157 -17.00 -16.42 -5.89
CA GLU A 157 -17.28 -17.86 -5.80
C GLU A 157 -16.19 -18.66 -6.52
N ALA A 158 -15.61 -19.65 -5.83
CA ALA A 158 -14.68 -20.61 -6.41
C ALA A 158 -15.02 -22.02 -5.93
N ASP A 159 -15.14 -22.99 -6.83
CA ASP A 159 -15.43 -24.41 -6.50
C ASP A 159 -16.62 -24.60 -5.51
N GLU A 160 -17.69 -23.81 -5.66
CA GLU A 160 -18.88 -23.79 -4.77
C GLU A 160 -18.63 -23.22 -3.35
N GLU A 161 -17.48 -22.59 -3.11
CA GLU A 161 -17.14 -21.84 -1.90
C GLU A 161 -17.24 -20.33 -2.15
N ALA A 162 -17.97 -19.62 -1.29
CA ALA A 162 -18.08 -18.18 -1.33
C ALA A 162 -17.03 -17.52 -0.43
N VAL A 163 -16.32 -16.53 -0.96
CA VAL A 163 -15.32 -15.71 -0.27
C VAL A 163 -15.68 -14.24 -0.47
N SER A 164 -15.48 -13.42 0.56
CA SER A 164 -15.59 -11.97 0.44
C SER A 164 -14.22 -11.33 0.60
N GLU A 165 -13.88 -10.43 -0.32
CA GLU A 165 -12.59 -9.73 -0.37
C GLU A 165 -12.81 -8.22 -0.49
N LEU A 166 -11.83 -7.42 -0.05
CA LEU A 166 -11.86 -5.97 -0.22
C LEU A 166 -10.92 -5.55 -1.36
N ILE A 167 -11.36 -4.61 -2.19
CA ILE A 167 -10.51 -4.00 -3.22
C ILE A 167 -10.74 -2.49 -3.29
N ASP A 168 -9.66 -1.75 -3.48
CA ASP A 168 -9.74 -0.30 -3.67
C ASP A 168 -9.71 0.06 -5.17
N VAL A 169 -10.55 1.03 -5.53
CA VAL A 169 -10.73 1.55 -6.88
C VAL A 169 -10.64 3.07 -6.83
N LEU A 170 -9.81 3.64 -7.70
CA LEU A 170 -9.78 5.09 -7.90
C LEU A 170 -10.83 5.47 -8.94
N ALA A 171 -11.68 6.45 -8.61
CA ALA A 171 -12.62 7.03 -9.55
C ALA A 171 -12.33 8.53 -9.76
N LEU A 172 -12.32 8.98 -11.02
CA LEU A 172 -12.02 10.36 -11.40
C LEU A 172 -13.13 10.91 -12.31
N GLU A 173 -13.59 12.12 -12.05
CA GLU A 173 -14.50 12.82 -12.96
C GLU A 173 -13.70 13.71 -13.92
N ILE A 174 -13.84 13.45 -15.21
CA ILE A 174 -13.21 14.23 -16.29
C ILE A 174 -14.28 14.60 -17.30
N GLU A 175 -14.41 15.90 -17.60
CA GLU A 175 -15.42 16.44 -18.53
C GLU A 175 -16.87 16.00 -18.23
N GLY A 176 -17.18 15.66 -16.97
CA GLY A 176 -18.50 15.20 -16.53
C GLY A 176 -18.77 13.70 -16.72
N THR A 177 -17.73 12.92 -17.01
CA THR A 177 -17.76 11.46 -17.07
C THR A 177 -16.91 10.89 -15.94
N TRP A 178 -17.44 9.91 -15.21
CA TRP A 178 -16.68 9.16 -14.23
C TRP A 178 -15.90 8.03 -14.90
N TYR A 179 -14.60 8.03 -14.65
CA TYR A 179 -13.67 6.97 -15.01
C TYR A 179 -13.27 6.23 -13.74
N ALA A 180 -13.01 4.94 -13.85
CA ALA A 180 -12.57 4.12 -12.73
C ALA A 180 -11.48 3.14 -13.17
N GLY A 181 -10.61 2.79 -12.23
CA GLY A 181 -9.66 1.72 -12.42
C GLY A 181 -9.12 1.24 -11.09
N VAL A 182 -8.75 -0.04 -11.05
CA VAL A 182 -7.84 -0.50 -10.01
C VAL A 182 -6.50 0.09 -10.36
N VAL A 183 -6.19 1.17 -9.67
CA VAL A 183 -4.84 1.67 -9.63
C VAL A 183 -4.16 0.76 -8.61
N ASP A 184 -3.09 0.09 -9.01
CA ASP A 184 -2.03 -0.22 -8.07
C ASP A 184 -1.44 1.14 -7.67
N VAL A 185 -2.22 1.89 -6.89
CA VAL A 185 -1.61 2.59 -5.79
C VAL A 185 -1.27 1.40 -4.92
N SER A 186 -0.10 0.83 -5.18
CA SER A 186 0.85 0.70 -4.10
C SER A 186 0.69 2.05 -3.44
N VAL A 187 -0.09 2.11 -2.35
CA VAL A 187 0.20 2.98 -1.22
C VAL A 187 1.69 2.88 -1.14
N SER A 188 2.35 3.78 -1.90
CA SER A 188 3.69 3.52 -2.38
C SER A 188 4.44 3.41 -1.10
N ASP A 189 4.96 2.21 -0.85
CA ASP A 189 5.41 1.82 0.48
C ASP A 189 6.07 3.03 1.11
N THR A 190 5.39 3.63 2.09
CA THR A 190 5.67 5.02 2.43
C THR A 190 6.94 4.99 3.25
N GLU A 191 8.01 5.47 2.65
CA GLU A 191 9.33 5.37 3.25
C GLU A 191 9.35 6.16 4.56
N VAL A 192 9.67 5.47 5.65
CA VAL A 192 9.87 6.10 6.94
C VAL A 192 11.34 6.34 7.19
N THR A 193 11.63 7.37 7.96
CA THR A 193 12.99 7.66 8.39
C THR A 193 13.01 8.19 9.82
N VAL A 194 14.18 8.07 10.45
CA VAL A 194 14.45 8.66 11.76
C VAL A 194 14.95 10.09 11.61
N LYS A 195 14.42 11.00 12.43
CA LYS A 195 15.00 12.31 12.71
C LYS A 195 15.55 12.33 14.13
N ILE A 196 16.83 12.64 14.27
CA ILE A 196 17.45 12.87 15.58
C ILE A 196 17.08 14.30 16.01
N ALA A 197 16.62 14.48 17.26
CA ALA A 197 16.10 15.77 17.72
C ALA A 197 17.12 16.93 17.59
N GLU A 198 18.41 16.61 17.73
CA GLU A 198 19.51 17.53 17.50
C GLU A 198 20.36 17.02 16.31
N ASP A 199 20.40 17.78 15.19
CA ASP A 199 21.10 17.41 13.95
C ASP A 199 22.61 17.11 14.15
N ASP A 200 23.20 17.59 15.25
CA ASP A 200 24.58 17.36 15.65
C ASP A 200 24.73 16.56 16.94
N GLN A 201 23.74 15.74 17.30
CA GLN A 201 23.78 14.87 18.48
C GLN A 201 25.08 14.05 18.50
N LEU A 202 25.83 14.20 19.59
CA LEU A 202 27.01 13.41 19.90
C LEU A 202 26.76 12.69 21.22
N VAL A 203 27.07 11.40 21.27
CA VAL A 203 27.06 10.63 22.52
C VAL A 203 28.50 10.31 22.90
N ASP A 204 28.89 10.62 24.13
CA ASP A 204 30.21 10.25 24.64
C ASP A 204 30.33 8.72 24.77
N ALA A 205 31.50 8.18 24.44
CA ALA A 205 31.78 6.74 24.46
C ALA A 205 31.70 6.11 25.86
N ASP A 206 31.65 6.93 26.90
CA ASP A 206 31.47 6.57 28.30
C ASP A 206 30.27 7.30 28.95
N ALA A 207 29.37 7.88 28.13
CA ALA A 207 28.14 8.49 28.63
C ALA A 207 27.27 7.47 29.39
N SER A 208 26.66 7.94 30.47
CA SER A 208 25.73 7.18 31.32
C SER A 208 24.64 8.11 31.84
N GLY A 209 23.51 7.54 32.26
CA GLY A 209 22.34 8.31 32.72
C GLY A 209 21.75 9.22 31.63
N GLU A 210 21.22 10.37 32.03
CA GLU A 210 20.58 11.37 31.13
C GLU A 210 21.47 11.79 29.94
N ASP A 211 22.80 11.84 30.13
CA ASP A 211 23.75 12.20 29.07
C ASP A 211 23.89 11.10 27.98
N ALA A 212 23.36 9.90 28.23
CA ALA A 212 23.37 8.76 27.31
C ALA A 212 22.01 8.52 26.64
N GLU A 213 21.02 9.37 26.89
CA GLU A 213 19.68 9.24 26.31
C GLU A 213 19.55 10.10 25.05
N VAL A 214 19.03 9.53 23.97
CA VAL A 214 18.86 10.22 22.68
C VAL A 214 17.41 10.17 22.26
N VAL A 215 16.80 11.34 22.06
CA VAL A 215 15.45 11.45 21.52
C VAL A 215 15.48 11.41 20.00
N VAL A 216 14.67 10.53 19.44
CA VAL A 216 14.50 10.35 18.00
C VAL A 216 13.02 10.46 17.65
N SER A 217 12.71 10.89 16.43
CA SER A 217 11.37 11.01 15.87
C SER A 217 11.27 10.14 14.63
N VAL A 218 10.16 9.41 14.45
CA VAL A 218 9.90 8.68 13.20
C VAL A 218 8.94 9.49 12.36
N VAL A 219 9.31 9.71 11.09
CA VAL A 219 8.52 10.47 10.13
C VAL A 219 8.53 9.78 8.78
N ASP A 220 7.57 10.07 7.93
CA ASP A 220 7.57 9.63 6.55
C ASP A 220 8.42 10.53 5.62
N GLU A 221 8.46 10.18 4.33
CA GLU A 221 9.13 10.94 3.28
C GLU A 221 8.60 12.36 3.06
N ASN A 222 7.33 12.62 3.43
CA ASN A 222 6.69 13.93 3.40
C ASN A 222 6.99 14.75 4.67
N GLY A 223 7.53 14.10 5.70
CA GLY A 223 7.79 14.65 7.01
C GLY A 223 6.60 14.62 7.96
N GLU A 224 5.56 13.84 7.66
CA GLU A 224 4.44 13.56 8.55
C GLU A 224 4.86 12.58 9.65
N ILE A 225 4.13 12.62 10.77
CA ILE A 225 4.51 11.89 11.98
C ILE A 225 4.05 10.43 11.92
N VAL A 226 4.91 9.50 12.34
CA VAL A 226 4.60 8.08 12.35
C VAL A 226 4.60 7.54 13.79
N PRO A 227 3.42 7.40 14.43
CA PRO A 227 3.33 6.84 15.78
C PRO A 227 3.34 5.30 15.77
N GLY A 228 3.67 4.69 16.91
CA GLY A 228 3.64 3.23 17.10
C GLY A 228 4.73 2.45 16.35
N ALA A 229 5.70 3.13 15.76
CA ALA A 229 6.90 2.51 15.19
C ALA A 229 7.92 2.17 16.30
N THR A 230 8.77 1.17 16.05
CA THR A 230 9.91 0.82 16.91
C THR A 230 11.22 1.23 16.24
N VAL A 231 12.03 2.05 16.90
CA VAL A 231 13.39 2.39 16.45
C VAL A 231 14.37 1.41 17.03
N ILE A 232 15.24 0.84 16.20
CA ILE A 232 16.28 -0.10 16.57
C ILE A 232 17.64 0.57 16.37
N ALA A 233 18.52 0.51 17.38
CA ALA A 233 19.90 0.94 17.26
C ALA A 233 20.85 -0.26 17.31
N THR A 234 21.75 -0.34 16.32
CA THR A 234 22.76 -1.39 16.22
C THR A 234 24.17 -0.82 16.07
N GLY A 235 25.18 -1.62 16.42
CA GLY A 235 26.57 -1.19 16.33
C GLY A 235 27.04 -1.08 14.89
N GLY A 236 27.32 0.15 14.43
CA GLY A 236 27.97 0.42 13.15
C GLY A 236 29.50 0.40 13.27
N SER A 237 30.13 1.56 13.11
CA SER A 237 31.58 1.71 13.32
C SER A 237 31.97 1.85 14.80
N ALA A 238 31.04 2.26 15.67
CA ALA A 238 31.16 2.14 17.13
C ALA A 238 30.70 0.76 17.60
N GLN A 239 31.16 0.33 18.78
CA GLN A 239 30.67 -0.90 19.39
C GLN A 239 29.44 -0.59 20.23
N LEU A 240 28.40 -1.42 20.11
CA LEU A 240 27.20 -1.37 20.94
C LEU A 240 27.02 -2.73 21.61
N GLU A 241 26.79 -2.75 22.92
CA GLU A 241 26.46 -3.97 23.64
C GLU A 241 25.01 -4.38 23.34
N GLY A 242 24.85 -5.35 22.45
CA GLY A 242 23.55 -5.86 22.04
C GLY A 242 22.82 -4.91 21.07
N VAL A 243 21.49 -4.99 21.10
CA VAL A 243 20.59 -4.14 20.34
C VAL A 243 19.88 -3.20 21.33
N LEU A 244 19.64 -1.96 20.93
CA LEU A 244 18.73 -1.05 21.61
C LEU A 244 17.46 -0.95 20.78
N ASP A 245 16.32 -0.89 21.45
CA ASP A 245 15.03 -0.67 20.82
C ASP A 245 14.22 0.30 21.66
N ALA A 246 13.45 1.15 21.00
CA ALA A 246 12.54 2.10 21.64
C ALA A 246 11.28 2.28 20.79
N GLU A 247 10.12 2.18 21.42
CA GLU A 247 8.82 2.39 20.76
C GLU A 247 8.43 3.87 20.82
N THR A 248 7.92 4.39 19.71
CA THR A 248 7.42 5.77 19.63
C THR A 248 6.15 5.95 20.47
N GLY A 249 6.07 7.07 21.19
CA GLY A 249 4.96 7.34 22.12
C GLY A 249 5.04 6.54 23.44
N ALA A 250 6.12 5.79 23.65
CA ALA A 250 6.38 5.07 24.89
C ALA A 250 7.65 5.61 25.58
N VAL A 251 7.59 5.69 26.91
CA VAL A 251 8.75 6.06 27.74
C VAL A 251 9.21 4.80 28.48
N PRO A 252 10.41 4.28 28.20
CA PRO A 252 11.00 3.17 28.96
C PRO A 252 11.08 3.47 30.47
N ASP A 253 10.79 2.46 31.29
CA ASP A 253 10.75 2.57 32.76
C ASP A 253 12.14 2.83 33.39
N ASP A 254 13.21 2.60 32.64
CA ASP A 254 14.61 2.63 33.08
C ASP A 254 15.37 3.92 32.72
N LEU A 255 14.66 4.94 32.21
CA LEU A 255 15.24 6.24 31.91
C LEU A 255 15.45 7.08 33.17
N GLU A 256 16.55 7.83 33.20
CA GLU A 256 16.87 8.83 34.22
C GLU A 256 16.35 10.23 33.87
N GLY A 257 16.18 10.53 32.57
CA GLY A 257 15.62 11.79 32.07
C GLY A 257 14.12 11.98 32.36
N THR A 258 13.62 13.19 32.14
CA THR A 258 12.19 13.52 32.28
C THR A 258 11.56 13.75 30.92
N TYR A 259 10.63 12.88 30.54
CA TYR A 259 9.99 12.83 29.21
C TYR A 259 8.48 13.08 29.29
N ASP A 260 8.04 13.95 30.20
CA ASP A 260 6.62 14.27 30.42
C ASP A 260 5.94 14.89 29.17
N ASP A 261 6.73 15.46 28.25
CA ASP A 261 6.28 16.12 27.02
C ASP A 261 6.69 15.34 25.75
N LEU A 262 7.03 14.04 25.85
CA LEU A 262 7.37 13.21 24.69
C LEU A 262 6.16 13.05 23.76
N GLU A 263 6.35 13.28 22.47
CA GLU A 263 5.28 13.19 21.47
C GLU A 263 5.07 11.75 20.99
N ASP A 264 3.88 11.43 20.46
CA ASP A 264 3.48 10.05 20.08
C ASP A 264 4.37 9.42 18.98
N HIS A 265 5.13 10.23 18.25
CA HIS A 265 6.05 9.83 17.18
C HIS A 265 7.52 9.87 17.62
N GLN A 266 7.78 10.16 18.89
CA GLN A 266 9.11 10.23 19.48
C GLN A 266 9.41 9.01 20.32
N ALA A 267 10.66 8.55 20.26
CA ALA A 267 11.20 7.46 21.04
C ALA A 267 12.52 7.90 21.70
N VAL A 268 12.89 7.24 22.80
CA VAL A 268 14.12 7.55 23.54
C VAL A 268 15.04 6.32 23.55
N LEU A 269 16.19 6.43 22.89
CA LEU A 269 17.24 5.40 22.88
C LEU A 269 18.16 5.60 24.08
N ASN A 270 18.22 4.59 24.94
CA ASN A 270 19.08 4.62 26.14
C ASN A 270 20.41 3.89 25.90
N PHE A 271 21.48 4.65 25.75
CA PHE A 271 22.80 4.06 25.56
C PHE A 271 23.48 3.61 26.86
N ASP A 272 23.17 4.19 28.01
CA ASP A 272 23.74 3.96 29.36
C ASP A 272 24.98 3.03 29.45
N GLY A 273 26.11 3.48 28.90
CA GLY A 273 27.40 2.77 28.94
C GLY A 273 27.52 1.51 28.06
N ARG A 274 26.53 1.24 27.20
CA ARG A 274 26.50 0.13 26.23
C ARG A 274 27.26 0.47 24.94
N GLN A 275 27.45 1.75 24.66
CA GLN A 275 28.25 2.28 23.57
C GLN A 275 29.74 2.30 23.94
N SER A 276 30.62 2.03 22.99
CA SER A 276 32.06 2.19 23.18
C SER A 276 32.82 2.34 21.86
N LEU A 277 34.03 2.88 21.94
CA LEU A 277 34.95 3.01 20.80
C LEU A 277 36.19 2.13 20.99
N ARG A 278 36.76 1.65 19.89
CA ARG A 278 38.06 0.96 19.94
C ARG A 278 39.16 1.91 20.41
N ASP A 279 40.23 1.39 20.99
CA ASP A 279 41.32 2.21 21.56
C ASP A 279 41.90 3.25 20.57
N GLU A 280 41.96 2.93 19.29
CA GLU A 280 42.54 3.79 18.23
C GLU A 280 41.51 4.70 17.55
N GLN A 281 40.25 4.68 17.99
CA GLN A 281 39.13 5.36 17.37
C GLN A 281 38.66 6.55 18.21
N ASP A 282 38.64 7.73 17.61
CA ASP A 282 38.16 8.97 18.24
C ASP A 282 36.67 9.24 17.96
N ILE A 283 36.13 8.66 16.88
CA ILE A 283 34.74 8.82 16.42
C ILE A 283 34.23 7.49 15.87
N GLY A 284 33.00 7.11 16.20
CA GLY A 284 32.28 5.99 15.61
C GLY A 284 30.81 6.32 15.39
N THR A 285 30.08 5.35 14.84
CA THR A 285 28.67 5.48 14.47
C THR A 285 27.87 4.29 14.98
N VAL A 286 26.63 4.56 15.36
CA VAL A 286 25.57 3.60 15.65
C VAL A 286 24.55 3.75 14.52
N GLU A 287 24.18 2.62 13.93
CA GLU A 287 23.21 2.54 12.85
C GLU A 287 21.80 2.49 13.46
N LEU A 288 20.85 3.15 12.80
CA LEU A 288 19.45 3.15 13.18
C LEU A 288 18.64 2.42 12.11
N ASP A 289 17.65 1.66 12.53
CA ASP A 289 16.63 1.04 11.68
C ASP A 289 15.25 1.32 12.29
N VAL A 290 14.20 1.27 11.48
CA VAL A 290 12.81 1.44 11.91
C VAL A 290 12.02 0.18 11.59
N LEU A 291 11.27 -0.31 12.57
CA LEU A 291 10.19 -1.25 12.34
C LEU A 291 8.88 -0.48 12.38
N PRO A 292 8.21 -0.30 11.22
CA PRO A 292 6.92 0.36 11.17
C PRO A 292 5.82 -0.44 11.90
N PRO A 293 4.67 0.20 12.22
CA PRO A 293 3.51 -0.51 12.77
C PRO A 293 3.07 -1.67 11.88
N SER A 294 2.71 -2.81 12.47
CA SER A 294 2.48 -4.07 11.74
C SER A 294 1.33 -4.06 10.73
N ASP A 295 0.37 -3.14 10.90
CA ASP A 295 -0.81 -2.99 10.04
C ASP A 295 -0.78 -1.61 9.36
N SER A 296 0.38 -1.21 8.82
CA SER A 296 0.57 0.07 8.15
C SER A 296 1.20 -0.10 6.76
N TYR A 297 1.10 0.95 5.96
CA TYR A 297 1.68 1.02 4.61
C TYR A 297 3.11 1.58 4.59
N TYR A 298 3.76 1.63 5.74
CA TYR A 298 5.09 2.19 5.91
C TYR A 298 6.18 1.13 5.70
N ILE A 299 7.29 1.51 5.07
CA ILE A 299 8.51 0.69 4.94
C ILE A 299 9.75 1.47 5.36
N ASP A 300 10.80 0.74 5.71
CA ASP A 300 12.15 1.28 5.95
C ASP A 300 13.12 0.56 5.00
N GLU A 301 13.28 1.08 3.78
CA GLU A 301 14.20 0.53 2.78
C GLU A 301 15.46 1.40 2.58
N GLN A 302 15.40 2.68 2.96
CA GLN A 302 16.48 3.63 2.84
C GLN A 302 17.31 3.70 4.11
N PRO A 303 18.63 3.98 3.99
CA PRO A 303 19.47 4.13 5.17
C PRO A 303 19.04 5.32 6.04
N ASN A 304 18.76 5.05 7.31
CA ASN A 304 18.51 6.07 8.31
C ASN A 304 19.80 6.81 8.74
N PRO A 305 19.67 8.01 9.34
CA PRO A 305 20.82 8.71 9.88
C PRO A 305 21.49 7.90 11.01
N GLU A 306 22.81 8.07 11.13
CA GLU A 306 23.61 7.43 12.16
C GLU A 306 23.78 8.35 13.39
N ILE A 307 23.78 7.76 14.58
CA ILE A 307 24.19 8.46 15.81
C ILE A 307 25.71 8.42 15.93
N ARG A 308 26.33 9.56 16.27
CA ARG A 308 27.78 9.67 16.37
C ARG A 308 28.25 9.49 17.81
N ILE A 309 29.14 8.52 17.99
CA ILE A 309 29.83 8.27 19.27
C ILE A 309 31.20 8.93 19.23
N VAL A 310 31.55 9.72 20.25
CA VAL A 310 32.83 10.44 20.34
C VAL A 310 33.58 10.12 21.61
N ARG A 311 34.90 10.28 21.58
CA ARG A 311 35.74 10.25 22.77
C ARG A 311 36.16 11.67 23.15
N ASN A 312 35.68 12.16 24.29
CA ASN A 312 36.14 13.41 24.90
C ASN A 312 37.41 13.24 25.76
#